data_AF-I3SS80-F1
#
_entry.id   AF-I3SS80-F1
#
_cell.length_a   1.000
_cell.length_b   1.000
_cell.length_c   1.000
_cell.angle_alpha   90.00
_cell.angle_beta   90.00
_cell.angle_gamma   90.00
#
_symmetry.space_group_name_H-M   'P 1'
#
loop_
_entity.id
_entity.type
_entity.pdbx_description
1 polymer ?
#
loop_
_entity_poly.entity_id
_entity_poly.type
_entity_poly.pdbx_seq_one_letter_code
_entity_poly.pdbx_strand_id
1 'polypeptide(L)'
;MASSAVAKSPKKSVNLFYSLDSQDLALKVAAHSTDITLQNIRWRSFADGFPNLFINNAEELRGEHVAFLASFSSPAQVFEQLSVIYALPRLFVASFTLVLPFFPTGSFERMEEEGDVATAFTLARMLSNIPVSRGGPTSLVIYDIHALQVCVFNALKGSTMTAYVVCNSRSIWITVK
;
A
#
# COMPACT_ATOMS: atom_id res chain seq x y z
N MET A 1 19.59 33.21 32.53
CA MET A 1 19.51 31.87 31.91
C MET A 1 18.07 31.66 31.46
N ALA A 2 17.77 31.88 30.18
CA ALA A 2 16.45 31.62 29.62
C ALA A 2 16.47 30.19 29.05
N SER A 3 15.72 29.29 29.68
CA SER A 3 15.49 27.93 29.17
C SER A 3 14.52 28.05 27.99
N SER A 4 14.99 27.80 26.78
CA SER A 4 14.12 27.74 25.60
C SER A 4 13.30 26.45 25.66
N ALA A 5 11.98 26.60 25.76
CA ALA A 5 11.05 25.49 25.56
C ALA A 5 11.20 25.02 24.11
N VAL A 6 11.84 23.87 23.91
CA VAL A 6 11.83 23.15 22.64
C VAL A 6 10.37 22.75 22.39
N ALA A 7 9.72 23.45 21.47
CA ALA A 7 8.41 23.06 20.95
C ALA A 7 8.56 21.67 20.34
N LYS A 8 8.04 20.64 21.02
CA LYS A 8 7.93 19.28 20.51
C LYS A 8 7.11 19.35 19.22
N SER A 9 7.74 19.14 18.08
CA SER A 9 7.00 18.85 16.85
C SER A 9 6.06 17.66 17.13
N PRO A 10 4.80 17.70 16.70
CA PRO A 10 3.89 16.59 16.92
C PRO A 10 4.52 15.35 16.26
N LYS A 11 4.79 14.32 17.07
CA LYS A 11 5.24 13.03 16.56
C LYS A 11 4.15 12.51 15.63
N LYS A 12 4.48 12.34 14.36
CA LYS A 12 3.55 11.80 13.36
C LYS A 12 3.43 10.30 13.58
N SER A 13 2.37 9.87 14.25
CA SER A 13 2.01 8.46 14.35
C SER A 13 1.40 7.97 13.04
N VAL A 14 1.70 6.72 12.67
CA VAL A 14 1.14 6.06 11.49
C VAL A 14 0.33 4.85 11.93
N ASN A 15 -0.93 4.79 11.49
CA ASN A 15 -1.79 3.63 11.65
C ASN A 15 -1.48 2.61 10.55
N LEU A 16 -0.85 1.50 10.92
CA LEU A 16 -0.45 0.43 10.00
C LEU A 16 -1.46 -0.70 10.03
N PHE A 17 -2.17 -0.85 8.92
CA PHE A 17 -2.99 -2.02 8.62
C PHE A 17 -2.16 -3.06 7.86
N TYR A 18 -2.54 -4.33 7.96
CA TYR A 18 -1.81 -5.43 7.33
C TYR A 18 -2.77 -6.52 6.84
N SER A 19 -2.34 -7.23 5.80
CA SER A 19 -2.98 -8.48 5.35
C SER A 19 -2.64 -9.64 6.30
N LEU A 20 -3.44 -10.70 6.30
CA LEU A 20 -3.20 -11.88 7.13
C LEU A 20 -1.80 -12.48 6.89
N ASP A 21 -1.38 -12.58 5.64
CA ASP A 21 -0.06 -13.12 5.26
C ASP A 21 1.12 -12.26 5.71
N SER A 22 0.89 -10.95 5.93
CA SER A 22 1.94 -9.99 6.29
C SER A 22 1.99 -9.67 7.79
N GLN A 23 1.24 -10.42 8.61
CA GLN A 23 1.17 -10.19 10.07
C GLN A 23 2.54 -10.22 10.75
N ASP A 24 3.35 -11.25 10.48
CA ASP A 24 4.69 -11.38 11.09
C ASP A 24 5.61 -10.21 10.72
N LEU A 25 5.49 -9.74 9.48
CA LEU A 25 6.25 -8.58 9.01
C LEU A 25 5.76 -7.29 9.67
N ALA A 26 4.44 -7.11 9.79
CA ALA A 26 3.85 -5.96 10.46
C ALA A 26 4.27 -5.86 11.93
N LEU A 27 4.31 -6.99 12.65
CA LEU A 27 4.79 -7.06 14.03
C LEU A 27 6.27 -6.65 14.14
N LYS A 28 7.12 -7.13 13.24
CA LYS A 28 8.54 -6.73 13.18
C LYS A 28 8.69 -5.24 12.92
N VAL A 29 7.93 -4.70 11.96
CA VAL A 29 7.96 -3.26 11.61
C VAL A 29 7.54 -2.40 12.81
N ALA A 30 6.45 -2.78 13.50
CA ALA A 30 6.00 -2.09 14.70
C ALA A 30 7.02 -2.18 15.86
N ALA A 31 7.72 -3.32 16.00
CA ALA A 31 8.76 -3.47 17.02
C ALA A 31 9.98 -2.56 16.78
N HIS A 32 10.26 -2.20 15.53
CA HIS A 32 11.37 -1.32 15.17
C HIS A 32 11.04 0.18 15.24
N SER A 33 9.76 0.58 15.37
CA SER A 33 9.35 1.98 15.30
C SER A 33 8.23 2.29 16.29
N THR A 34 8.52 3.17 17.26
CA THR A 34 7.54 3.58 18.29
C THR A 34 6.39 4.42 17.75
N ASP A 35 6.52 4.94 16.53
CA ASP A 35 5.54 5.83 15.92
C ASP A 35 4.51 5.04 15.06
N ILE A 36 4.61 3.72 15.00
CA ILE A 36 3.70 2.85 14.25
C ILE A 36 2.71 2.19 15.21
N THR A 37 1.42 2.40 14.95
CA THR A 37 0.33 1.74 15.68
C THR A 37 -0.33 0.70 14.76
N LEU A 38 -0.31 -0.56 15.18
CA LEU A 38 -0.95 -1.63 14.41
C LEU A 38 -2.46 -1.53 14.52
N GLN A 39 -3.13 -1.59 13.37
CA GLN A 39 -4.57 -1.63 13.26
C GLN A 39 -5.01 -2.95 12.64
N ASN A 40 -6.19 -3.43 13.04
CA ASN A 40 -6.70 -4.72 12.60
C ASN A 40 -7.92 -4.54 11.67
N ILE A 41 -8.08 -5.48 10.75
CA ILE A 41 -9.22 -5.60 9.86
C ILE A 41 -9.87 -6.95 10.14
N ARG A 42 -11.20 -6.97 10.25
CA ARG A 42 -11.93 -8.24 10.33
C ARG A 42 -12.13 -8.76 8.92
N TRP A 43 -11.31 -9.75 8.58
CA TRP A 43 -11.39 -10.52 7.34
C TRP A 43 -12.41 -11.66 7.54
N ARG A 44 -13.62 -11.49 7.00
CA ARG A 44 -14.66 -12.53 6.99
C ARG A 44 -15.09 -12.80 5.55
N SER A 45 -15.92 -13.82 5.36
CA SER A 45 -16.53 -14.12 4.07
C SER A 45 -18.05 -14.27 4.25
N PHE A 46 -18.80 -13.91 3.22
CA PHE A 46 -20.22 -14.22 3.11
C PHE A 46 -20.41 -15.70 2.72
N ALA A 47 -21.65 -16.19 2.80
CA ALA A 47 -21.98 -17.58 2.50
C ALA A 47 -21.75 -17.97 1.03
N ASP A 48 -21.71 -16.98 0.13
CA ASP A 48 -21.41 -17.14 -1.31
C ASP A 48 -19.90 -17.15 -1.62
N GLY A 49 -19.04 -16.98 -0.60
CA GLY A 49 -17.59 -16.93 -0.74
C GLY A 49 -17.02 -15.55 -1.03
N PHE A 50 -17.83 -14.50 -1.16
CA PHE A 50 -17.33 -13.13 -1.32
C PHE A 50 -16.80 -12.55 0.00
N PRO A 51 -15.82 -11.64 -0.05
CA PRO A 51 -15.24 -11.07 1.16
C PRO A 51 -16.22 -10.14 1.89
N ASN A 52 -16.32 -10.32 3.21
CA ASN A 52 -17.06 -9.48 4.16
C ASN A 52 -16.05 -8.78 5.07
N LEU A 53 -15.63 -7.59 4.68
CA LEU A 53 -14.50 -6.89 5.29
C LEU A 53 -14.98 -5.77 6.19
N PHE A 54 -14.40 -5.66 7.37
CA PHE A 54 -14.72 -4.58 8.31
C PHE A 54 -13.44 -3.94 8.86
N ILE A 55 -13.27 -2.65 8.59
CA ILE A 55 -12.15 -1.84 9.08
C ILE A 55 -12.49 -1.38 10.49
N ASN A 56 -11.72 -1.84 11.48
CA ASN A 56 -11.93 -1.41 12.86
C ASN A 56 -11.51 0.06 13.02
N ASN A 57 -12.16 0.75 13.97
CA ASN A 57 -11.78 2.11 14.38
C ASN A 57 -11.80 3.15 13.23
N ALA A 58 -12.65 2.94 12.21
CA ALA A 58 -12.70 3.80 11.02
C ALA A 58 -12.92 5.30 11.32
N GLU A 59 -13.62 5.63 12.41
CA GLU A 59 -13.86 7.02 12.84
C GLU A 59 -12.59 7.72 13.32
N GLU A 60 -11.68 6.96 13.94
CA GLU A 60 -10.40 7.45 14.48
C GLU A 60 -9.36 7.69 13.38
N LEU A 61 -9.59 7.17 12.16
CA LEU A 61 -8.67 7.33 11.03
C LEU A 61 -8.77 8.70 10.36
N ARG A 62 -9.79 9.49 10.68
CA ARG A 62 -10.03 10.78 10.01
C ARG A 62 -8.90 11.76 10.35
N GLY A 63 -8.21 12.24 9.31
CA GLY A 63 -7.09 13.16 9.48
C GLY A 63 -5.79 12.51 9.95
N GLU A 64 -5.77 11.18 10.11
CA GLU A 64 -4.58 10.43 10.50
C GLU A 64 -3.77 9.95 9.29
N HIS A 65 -2.51 9.60 9.54
CA HIS A 65 -1.66 8.97 8.54
C HIS A 65 -1.88 7.45 8.58
N VAL A 66 -2.23 6.88 7.43
CA VAL A 66 -2.56 5.46 7.32
C VAL A 66 -1.62 4.79 6.33
N ALA A 67 -1.11 3.62 6.72
CA ALA A 67 -0.36 2.74 5.85
C ALA A 67 -1.03 1.36 5.78
N PHE A 68 -0.93 0.69 4.63
CA PHE A 68 -1.42 -0.67 4.44
C PHE A 68 -0.28 -1.56 3.92
N LEU A 69 0.05 -2.62 4.66
CA LEU A 69 1.03 -3.63 4.27
C LEU A 69 0.33 -4.78 3.55
N ALA A 70 0.33 -4.70 2.22
CA ALA A 70 -0.29 -5.68 1.35
C ALA A 70 0.61 -6.90 1.08
N SER A 71 -0.01 -8.03 0.76
CA SER A 71 0.67 -9.22 0.23
C SER A 71 -0.20 -9.83 -0.86
N PHE A 72 0.25 -9.81 -2.11
CA PHE A 72 -0.52 -10.31 -3.26
C PHE A 72 -0.10 -11.74 -3.63
N SER A 73 -0.30 -12.67 -2.69
CA SER A 73 0.12 -14.07 -2.83
C SER A 73 -0.84 -14.89 -3.70
N SER A 74 -2.12 -14.50 -3.77
CA SER A 74 -3.14 -15.20 -4.56
C SER A 74 -4.23 -14.25 -5.12
N PRO A 75 -4.94 -14.62 -6.21
CA PRO A 75 -6.01 -13.79 -6.77
C PRO A 75 -7.15 -13.47 -5.79
N ALA A 76 -7.51 -14.41 -4.91
CA ALA A 76 -8.54 -14.20 -3.90
C ALA A 76 -8.13 -13.11 -2.90
N GLN A 77 -6.87 -13.16 -2.42
CA GLN A 77 -6.31 -12.15 -1.53
C GLN A 77 -6.15 -10.79 -2.22
N VAL A 78 -5.77 -10.76 -3.50
CA VAL A 78 -5.69 -9.52 -4.28
C VAL A 78 -7.04 -8.80 -4.28
N PHE A 79 -8.14 -9.53 -4.54
CA PHE A 79 -9.46 -8.93 -4.57
C PHE A 79 -9.91 -8.38 -3.21
N GLU A 80 -9.73 -9.14 -2.12
CA GLU A 80 -10.11 -8.64 -0.78
C GLU A 80 -9.26 -7.45 -0.35
N GLN A 81 -7.94 -7.50 -0.58
CA GLN A 81 -7.04 -6.44 -0.16
C GLN A 81 -7.25 -5.17 -0.99
N LEU A 82 -7.48 -5.29 -2.31
CA LEU A 82 -7.83 -4.14 -3.15
C LEU A 82 -9.10 -3.45 -2.66
N SER A 83 -10.10 -4.22 -2.20
CA SER A 83 -11.34 -3.67 -1.65
C SER A 83 -11.06 -2.78 -0.42
N VAL A 84 -10.17 -3.21 0.48
CA VAL A 84 -9.72 -2.39 1.62
C VAL A 84 -8.91 -1.18 1.17
N ILE A 85 -7.95 -1.38 0.26
CA ILE A 85 -7.07 -0.33 -0.26
C ILE A 85 -7.88 0.81 -0.92
N TYR A 86 -9.00 0.48 -1.58
CA TYR A 86 -9.90 1.48 -2.17
C TYR A 86 -10.79 2.18 -1.13
N ALA A 87 -11.08 1.51 -0.02
CA ALA A 87 -11.92 2.05 1.06
C ALA A 87 -11.13 3.00 1.98
N LEU A 88 -9.89 2.66 2.36
CA LEU A 88 -9.10 3.42 3.34
C LEU A 88 -8.92 4.91 2.98
N PRO A 89 -8.52 5.30 1.76
CA PRO A 89 -8.42 6.71 1.37
C PRO A 89 -9.74 7.48 1.49
N ARG A 90 -10.88 6.79 1.30
CA ARG A 90 -12.22 7.37 1.37
C ARG A 90 -12.68 7.64 2.80
N LEU A 91 -11.97 7.16 3.82
CA LEU A 91 -12.23 7.45 5.23
C LEU A 91 -11.67 8.82 5.68
N PHE A 92 -11.37 9.72 4.74
CA PHE A 92 -10.85 11.06 5.00
C PHE A 92 -9.52 11.08 5.78
N VAL A 93 -8.66 10.09 5.53
CA VAL A 93 -7.30 10.02 6.07
C VAL A 93 -6.45 11.18 5.54
N ALA A 94 -5.49 11.65 6.34
CA ALA A 94 -4.58 12.71 5.91
C ALA A 94 -3.66 12.22 4.78
N SER A 95 -2.98 11.10 4.96
CA SER A 95 -2.21 10.47 3.89
C SER A 95 -2.41 8.98 3.88
N PHE A 96 -2.37 8.39 2.68
CA PHE A 96 -2.42 6.95 2.51
C PHE A 96 -1.15 6.43 1.83
N THR A 97 -0.53 5.43 2.46
CA THR A 97 0.66 4.75 1.93
C THR A 97 0.39 3.26 1.78
N LEU A 98 0.47 2.74 0.56
CA LEU A 98 0.43 1.31 0.28
C LEU A 98 1.85 0.76 0.24
N VAL A 99 2.15 -0.23 1.07
CA VAL A 99 3.45 -0.92 1.11
C VAL A 99 3.26 -2.32 0.57
N LEU A 100 4.05 -2.67 -0.43
CA LEU A 100 4.01 -3.95 -1.11
C LEU A 100 5.41 -4.60 -1.09
N PRO A 101 5.64 -5.56 -0.19
CA PRO A 101 6.92 -6.26 -0.08
C PRO A 101 7.28 -7.08 -1.32
N PHE A 102 6.26 -7.60 -2.00
CA PHE A 102 6.42 -8.42 -3.20
C PHE A 102 5.32 -8.07 -4.21
N PHE A 103 5.71 -7.64 -5.40
CA PHE A 103 4.79 -7.43 -6.52
C PHE A 103 4.84 -8.66 -7.44
N PRO A 104 3.71 -9.33 -7.72
CA PRO A 104 3.70 -10.50 -8.59
C PRO A 104 3.98 -10.07 -10.04
N THR A 105 5.26 -10.08 -10.42
CA THR A 105 5.74 -9.69 -11.77
C THR A 105 5.81 -10.85 -12.75
N GLY A 106 5.45 -12.06 -12.36
CA GLY A 106 5.62 -13.27 -13.19
C GLY A 106 4.98 -13.21 -14.57
N SER A 107 3.93 -12.39 -14.76
CA SER A 107 3.27 -12.19 -16.05
C SER A 107 3.77 -10.97 -16.85
N PHE A 108 4.72 -10.20 -16.32
CA PHE A 108 5.36 -9.10 -17.03
C PHE A 108 6.62 -9.52 -17.81
N GLU A 109 7.29 -10.59 -17.39
CA GLU A 109 8.53 -11.06 -18.03
C GLU A 109 8.29 -11.91 -19.29
N ARG A 110 7.07 -12.41 -19.51
CA ARG A 110 6.77 -13.46 -20.52
C ARG A 110 5.67 -13.06 -21.51
N MET A 111 5.64 -11.80 -21.94
CA MET A 111 4.86 -11.46 -23.14
C MET A 111 5.70 -11.82 -24.35
N GLU A 112 5.70 -13.10 -24.70
CA GLU A 112 6.50 -13.64 -25.81
C GLU A 112 5.68 -13.69 -27.11
N GLU A 113 4.34 -13.82 -27.00
CA GLU A 113 3.43 -13.96 -28.14
C GLU A 113 2.33 -12.89 -28.18
N GLU A 114 1.85 -12.59 -29.39
CA GLU A 114 0.72 -11.70 -29.63
C GLU A 114 -0.57 -12.38 -29.12
N GLY A 115 -1.11 -11.89 -28.01
CA GLY A 115 -2.28 -12.46 -27.34
C GLY A 115 -2.06 -12.78 -25.87
N ASP A 116 -0.80 -12.77 -25.40
CA ASP A 116 -0.50 -12.91 -23.97
C ASP A 116 -1.15 -11.80 -23.16
N VAL A 117 -1.83 -12.18 -22.08
CA VAL A 117 -2.45 -11.22 -21.16
C VAL A 117 -1.47 -10.90 -20.04
N ALA A 118 -0.94 -9.68 -20.04
CA ALA A 118 -0.10 -9.15 -18.96
C ALA A 118 -0.95 -8.85 -17.71
N THR A 119 -1.31 -9.89 -16.94
CA THR A 119 -2.15 -9.76 -15.73
C THR A 119 -1.55 -8.80 -14.70
N ALA A 120 -0.21 -8.72 -14.64
CA ALA A 120 0.51 -7.81 -13.78
C ALA A 120 0.33 -6.32 -14.20
N PHE A 121 0.10 -6.03 -15.49
CA PHE A 121 -0.27 -4.69 -15.96
C PHE A 121 -1.68 -4.32 -15.53
N THR A 122 -2.61 -5.28 -15.58
CA THR A 122 -3.96 -5.10 -15.04
C THR A 122 -3.92 -4.78 -13.54
N LEU A 123 -3.10 -5.49 -12.77
CA LEU A 123 -2.92 -5.22 -11.34
C LEU A 123 -2.33 -3.83 -11.11
N ALA A 124 -1.27 -3.46 -11.85
CA ALA A 124 -0.69 -2.12 -11.76
C ALA A 124 -1.74 -1.03 -12.06
N ARG A 125 -2.59 -1.24 -13.07
CA ARG A 125 -3.69 -0.31 -13.42
C ARG A 125 -4.76 -0.23 -12.33
N MET A 126 -5.05 -1.34 -11.64
CA MET A 126 -5.91 -1.31 -10.45
C MET A 126 -5.28 -0.50 -9.31
N LEU A 127 -3.97 -0.60 -9.08
CA LEU A 127 -3.28 0.21 -8.07
C LEU A 127 -3.21 1.70 -8.45
N SER A 128 -3.05 1.99 -9.74
CA SER A 128 -3.08 3.35 -10.27
C SER A 128 -4.39 4.10 -10.03
N ASN A 129 -5.51 3.38 -10.01
CA ASN A 129 -6.84 3.94 -9.84
C ASN A 129 -7.28 4.07 -8.36
N ILE A 130 -6.36 3.86 -7.40
CA ILE A 130 -6.66 4.05 -5.98
C ILE A 130 -7.11 5.50 -5.75
N PRO A 131 -8.24 5.73 -5.05
CA PRO A 131 -8.73 7.07 -4.77
C PRO A 131 -7.70 7.92 -4.01
N VAL A 132 -7.66 9.20 -4.34
CA VAL A 132 -6.80 10.19 -3.68
C VAL A 132 -7.33 10.46 -2.26
N SER A 133 -6.44 10.50 -1.25
CA SER A 133 -6.82 10.86 0.12
C SER A 133 -6.88 12.37 0.30
N ARG A 134 -7.31 12.85 1.48
CA ARG A 134 -7.48 14.30 1.72
C ARG A 134 -6.19 15.10 1.57
N GLY A 135 -5.06 14.54 2.01
CA GLY A 135 -3.74 15.17 1.90
C GLY A 135 -2.99 14.88 0.61
N GLY A 136 -3.63 14.29 -0.40
CA GLY A 136 -3.09 14.17 -1.74
C GLY A 136 -2.93 12.73 -2.23
N PRO A 137 -2.06 12.53 -3.25
CA PRO A 137 -1.94 11.26 -3.96
C PRO A 137 -1.48 10.13 -3.04
N THR A 138 -1.99 8.93 -3.28
CA THR A 138 -1.54 7.71 -2.59
C THR A 138 -0.05 7.51 -2.83
N SER A 139 0.68 7.09 -1.80
CA SER A 139 2.09 6.70 -1.90
C SER A 139 2.20 5.19 -2.00
N LEU A 140 2.72 4.64 -3.09
CA LEU A 140 2.95 3.20 -3.27
C LEU A 140 4.42 2.88 -3.10
N VAL A 141 4.77 2.03 -2.12
CA VAL A 141 6.14 1.56 -1.87
C VAL A 141 6.23 0.10 -2.29
N ILE A 142 7.11 -0.22 -3.24
CA ILE A 142 7.33 -1.59 -3.72
C ILE A 142 8.76 -2.01 -3.39
N TYR A 143 8.89 -3.17 -2.77
CA TYR A 143 10.19 -3.82 -2.52
C TYR A 143 10.44 -4.95 -3.53
N ASP A 144 11.73 -5.23 -3.76
CA ASP A 144 12.25 -6.39 -4.51
C ASP A 144 11.67 -6.57 -5.92
N ILE A 145 11.81 -5.53 -6.74
CA ILE A 145 11.58 -5.65 -8.18
C ILE A 145 12.82 -6.24 -8.87
N HIS A 146 12.81 -7.55 -9.11
CA HIS A 146 14.01 -8.28 -9.55
C HIS A 146 14.53 -7.95 -10.97
N ALA A 147 13.74 -7.33 -11.85
CA ALA A 147 14.22 -6.91 -13.19
C ALA A 147 13.32 -5.89 -13.93
N LEU A 148 12.14 -5.58 -13.39
CA LEU A 148 11.03 -5.00 -14.17
C LEU A 148 10.68 -3.56 -13.78
N GLN A 149 11.71 -2.77 -13.46
CA GLN A 149 11.54 -1.38 -13.03
C GLN A 149 10.81 -0.53 -14.07
N VAL A 150 11.14 -0.73 -15.35
CA VAL A 150 10.55 0.02 -16.48
C VAL A 150 9.11 -0.41 -16.75
N CYS A 151 8.75 -1.69 -16.60
CA CYS A 151 7.39 -2.17 -16.89
C CYS A 151 6.40 -1.73 -15.82
N VAL A 152 6.75 -1.88 -14.54
CA VAL A 152 5.91 -1.35 -13.45
C VAL A 152 5.82 0.17 -13.56
N PHE A 153 6.92 0.85 -13.85
CA PHE A 153 6.92 2.29 -14.08
C PHE A 153 5.98 2.70 -15.23
N ASN A 154 6.11 2.08 -16.41
CA ASN A 154 5.25 2.37 -17.56
C ASN A 154 3.78 2.05 -17.28
N ALA A 155 3.49 1.00 -16.51
CA ALA A 155 2.13 0.66 -16.12
C ALA A 155 1.50 1.69 -15.17
N LEU A 156 2.34 2.33 -14.34
CA LEU A 156 1.89 3.35 -13.40
C LEU A 156 1.88 4.77 -14.01
N LYS A 157 2.53 5.01 -15.16
CA LYS A 157 2.58 6.33 -15.83
C LYS A 157 1.19 6.93 -16.05
N GLY A 158 1.03 8.23 -15.76
CA GLY A 158 -0.22 8.97 -15.90
C GLY A 158 -1.21 8.80 -14.75
N SER A 159 -0.80 8.16 -13.65
CA SER A 159 -1.61 8.00 -12.44
C SER A 159 -1.36 9.13 -11.45
N THR A 160 -2.39 9.55 -10.71
CA THR A 160 -2.26 10.50 -9.59
C THR A 160 -1.67 9.83 -8.33
N MET A 161 -0.65 8.98 -8.48
CA MET A 161 -0.04 8.19 -7.42
C MET A 161 1.47 8.44 -7.39
N THR A 162 2.05 8.55 -6.19
CA THR A 162 3.51 8.63 -6.06
C THR A 162 4.06 7.23 -5.79
N ALA A 163 4.95 6.72 -6.65
CA ALA A 163 5.51 5.38 -6.50
C ALA A 163 6.98 5.43 -6.06
N TYR A 164 7.30 4.69 -4.99
CA TYR A 164 8.63 4.49 -4.43
C TYR A 164 9.05 3.06 -4.68
N VAL A 165 10.18 2.90 -5.36
CA VAL A 165 10.68 1.57 -5.73
C VAL A 165 12.03 1.37 -5.04
N VAL A 166 12.09 0.36 -4.17
CA VAL A 166 13.27 0.04 -3.38
C VAL A 166 13.88 -1.27 -3.90
N CYS A 167 15.06 -1.17 -4.51
CA CYS A 167 15.79 -2.32 -5.06
C CYS A 167 17.20 -2.38 -4.47
N ASN A 168 17.54 -3.51 -3.86
CA ASN A 168 18.91 -3.88 -3.45
C ASN A 168 19.73 -2.73 -2.82
N SER A 169 19.19 -2.10 -1.77
CA SER A 169 19.78 -0.98 -1.01
C SER A 169 19.87 0.38 -1.73
N ARG A 170 19.29 0.54 -2.93
CA ARG A 170 19.11 1.85 -3.60
C ARG A 170 17.62 2.17 -3.71
N SER A 171 17.21 3.30 -3.13
CA SER A 171 15.87 3.86 -3.26
C SER A 171 15.84 4.84 -4.43
N ILE A 172 15.01 4.55 -5.43
CA ILE A 172 14.79 5.46 -6.58
C ILE A 172 13.46 6.18 -6.37
N TRP A 173 13.54 7.50 -6.32
CA TRP A 173 12.39 8.40 -6.19
C TRP A 173 11.81 8.64 -7.58
N ILE A 174 10.56 8.24 -7.81
CA ILE A 174 9.89 8.50 -9.07
C ILE A 174 8.53 9.12 -8.76
N THR A 175 8.45 10.44 -8.94
CA THR A 175 7.14 11.09 -8.97
C THR A 175 6.49 10.73 -10.30
N VAL A 176 5.48 9.88 -10.26
CA VAL A 176 4.65 9.61 -11.42
C VAL A 176 3.67 10.78 -11.50
N LYS A 177 3.89 11.69 -12.44
CA LYS A 177 2.97 12.77 -12.80
C LYS A 177 2.14 12.37 -14.01
#